data_AF-A0A2V5VFI3-F1
#
_entry.id   AF-A0A2V5VFI3-F1
#
_cell.length_a   1.000
_cell.length_b   1.000
_cell.length_c   1.000
_cell.angle_alpha   90.00
_cell.angle_beta   90.00
_cell.angle_gamma   90.00
#
_symmetry.space_group_name_H-M   'P 1'
#
loop_
_entity.id
_entity.type
_entity.pdbx_description
1 polymer ?
#
loop_
_entity_poly.entity_id
_entity_poly.type
_entity_poly.pdbx_seq_one_letter_code
_entity_poly.pdbx_strand_id
1 'polypeptide(L)'
;MIAIVVGAGINGVTAAIELKKRGHTVVLVDPGPLPHPLAASTDISKAVRAAYGADEFYTELAERAIPLWRKWNEEFGIELYHEVAVMFVRRREMKPSDFEYESFKILEKRGHKIERMNSAGLWKRFPAWNPEF
;
A
#
# COMPACT_ATOMS: atom_id res chain seq x y z
N MET A 1 -23.22 4.15 -20.80
CA MET A 1 -23.39 5.39 -19.99
C MET A 1 -22.09 6.18 -20.03
N ILE A 2 -22.17 7.51 -20.07
CA ILE A 2 -21.00 8.41 -20.02
C ILE A 2 -20.69 8.73 -18.57
N ALA A 3 -19.42 8.69 -18.17
CA ALA A 3 -18.93 9.10 -16.85
C ALA A 3 -17.87 10.20 -17.00
N ILE A 4 -17.93 11.21 -16.14
CA ILE A 4 -16.90 12.26 -16.05
C ILE A 4 -16.19 12.08 -14.72
N VAL A 5 -14.87 11.90 -14.77
CA VAL A 5 -14.00 11.83 -13.59
C VAL A 5 -13.25 13.15 -13.48
N VAL A 6 -13.47 13.87 -12.39
CA VAL A 6 -12.84 15.17 -12.12
C VAL A 6 -11.65 14.97 -11.18
N GLY A 7 -10.46 15.28 -11.66
CA GLY A 7 -9.18 15.04 -11.01
C GLY A 7 -8.52 13.76 -11.53
N ALA A 8 -7.35 13.88 -12.16
CA ALA A 8 -6.54 12.79 -12.70
C ALA A 8 -5.32 12.47 -11.81
N GLY A 9 -5.49 12.57 -10.49
CA GLY A 9 -4.62 11.90 -9.53
C GLY A 9 -4.82 10.38 -9.54
N ILE A 10 -4.09 9.64 -8.71
CA ILE A 10 -4.11 8.16 -8.70
C ILE A 10 -5.52 7.56 -8.55
N ASN A 11 -6.36 8.10 -7.67
CA ASN A 11 -7.73 7.62 -7.49
C ASN A 11 -8.59 7.85 -8.73
N GLY A 12 -8.44 9.01 -9.39
CA GLY A 12 -9.23 9.35 -10.58
C GLY A 12 -8.80 8.54 -11.81
N VAL A 13 -7.50 8.41 -12.06
CA VAL A 13 -6.97 7.60 -13.16
C VAL A 13 -7.38 6.13 -13.00
N THR A 14 -7.25 5.56 -11.80
CA THR A 14 -7.62 4.17 -11.56
C THR A 14 -9.12 3.94 -11.67
N ALA A 15 -9.95 4.87 -11.18
CA ALA A 15 -11.40 4.83 -11.39
C ALA A 15 -11.76 4.92 -12.88
N ALA A 16 -11.12 5.81 -13.65
CA ALA A 16 -11.35 5.96 -15.08
C ALA A 16 -11.00 4.69 -15.85
N ILE A 17 -9.88 4.03 -15.53
CA ILE A 17 -9.47 2.75 -16.11
C ILE A 17 -10.53 1.68 -15.82
N GLU A 18 -10.97 1.55 -14.57
CA GLU A 18 -11.95 0.53 -14.19
C GLU A 18 -13.34 0.78 -14.79
N LEU A 19 -13.77 2.04 -14.89
CA LEU A 19 -14.99 2.41 -15.62
C LEU A 19 -14.88 2.09 -17.11
N LYS A 20 -13.73 2.40 -17.73
CA LYS A 20 -13.50 2.10 -19.15
C LYS A 20 -13.52 0.60 -19.42
N LYS A 21 -12.89 -0.22 -18.57
CA LYS A 21 -12.93 -1.70 -18.65
C LYS A 21 -14.35 -2.27 -18.56
N ARG A 22 -15.24 -1.60 -17.84
CA ARG A 22 -16.66 -1.98 -17.71
C ARG A 22 -17.56 -1.48 -18.85
N GLY A 23 -16.99 -0.92 -19.92
CA GLY A 23 -17.71 -0.50 -21.12
C GLY A 23 -18.31 0.91 -21.06
N HIS A 24 -17.92 1.72 -20.06
CA HIS A 24 -18.34 3.11 -20.01
C HIS A 24 -17.52 3.99 -20.96
N THR A 25 -18.15 5.04 -21.50
CA THR A 25 -17.43 6.15 -22.11
C THR A 25 -16.98 7.07 -20.98
N VAL A 26 -15.67 7.26 -20.81
CA VAL A 26 -15.12 8.02 -19.68
C VAL A 26 -14.42 9.27 -20.20
N VAL A 27 -14.74 10.41 -19.62
CA VAL A 27 -13.99 11.66 -19.77
C VAL A 27 -13.24 11.90 -18.47
N LEU A 28 -11.91 11.98 -18.54
CA LEU A 28 -11.06 12.31 -17.39
C LEU A 28 -10.57 13.74 -17.56
N VAL A 29 -10.81 14.59 -16.56
CA VAL A 29 -10.43 16.01 -16.60
C VAL A 29 -9.51 16.35 -15.43
N ASP A 30 -8.46 17.13 -15.68
CA ASP A 30 -7.52 17.60 -14.69
C ASP A 30 -6.86 18.90 -15.17
N PRO A 31 -6.48 19.84 -14.27
CA PRO A 31 -5.76 21.06 -14.66
C PRO A 31 -4.45 20.80 -15.39
N GLY A 32 -3.79 19.65 -15.14
CA GLY A 32 -2.55 19.27 -15.79
C GLY A 32 -1.33 20.14 -15.41
N PRO A 33 -0.11 19.78 -15.85
CA PRO A 33 0.23 18.57 -16.61
C PRO A 33 0.03 17.29 -15.79
N LEU A 34 0.06 16.11 -16.41
CA LEU A 34 -0.05 14.82 -15.70
C LEU A 34 1.30 14.09 -15.66
N PRO A 35 1.75 13.63 -14.47
CA PRO A 35 1.16 13.85 -13.15
C PRO A 35 1.30 15.30 -12.69
N HIS A 36 0.27 15.85 -12.04
CA HIS A 36 0.27 17.25 -11.61
C HIS A 36 1.30 17.47 -10.50
N PRO A 37 2.20 18.48 -10.56
CA PRO A 37 3.28 18.66 -9.59
C PRO A 37 2.81 18.76 -8.13
N LEU A 38 1.62 19.31 -7.90
CA LEU A 38 0.98 19.42 -6.58
C LEU A 38 0.12 18.22 -6.17
N ALA A 39 0.03 17.16 -6.96
CA ALA A 39 -0.77 15.99 -6.61
C ALA A 39 -0.09 15.20 -5.48
N ALA A 40 -0.89 14.67 -4.53
CA ALA A 40 -0.37 13.82 -3.46
C ALA A 40 0.23 12.47 -3.95
N SER A 41 0.11 12.17 -5.24
CA SER A 41 0.61 10.96 -5.90
C SER A 41 1.93 11.17 -6.67
N THR A 42 2.61 12.30 -6.54
CA THR A 42 3.89 12.59 -7.24
C THR A 42 5.16 12.13 -6.51
N ASP A 43 5.04 11.50 -5.34
CA ASP A 43 6.20 10.94 -4.65
C ASP A 43 6.90 9.86 -5.49
N ILE A 44 8.21 9.71 -5.29
CA ILE A 44 9.02 8.68 -5.97
C ILE A 44 8.57 7.27 -5.58
N SER A 45 8.18 7.07 -4.31
CA SER A 45 7.75 5.78 -3.81
C SER A 45 6.68 5.92 -2.75
N LYS A 46 5.79 4.93 -2.65
CA LYS A 46 4.81 4.79 -1.58
C LYS A 46 4.81 3.38 -1.03
N ALA A 47 4.71 3.26 0.28
CA ALA A 47 4.61 1.96 0.94
C ALA A 47 3.23 1.33 0.69
N VAL A 48 3.22 0.05 0.31
CA VAL A 48 2.02 -0.78 0.23
C VAL A 48 2.08 -1.79 1.37
N ARG A 49 1.03 -1.87 2.18
CA ARG A 49 0.95 -2.76 3.36
C ARG A 49 -0.48 -3.18 3.64
N ALA A 50 -0.64 -4.35 4.24
CA ALA A 50 -1.92 -4.82 4.77
C ALA A 50 -2.10 -4.55 6.27
N ALA A 51 -1.06 -4.10 6.98
CA ALA A 51 -1.16 -3.73 8.40
C ALA A 51 -1.92 -2.41 8.56
N TYR A 52 -3.14 -2.44 9.11
CA TYR A 52 -4.01 -1.26 9.29
C TYR A 52 -4.58 -1.12 10.72
N GLY A 53 -3.90 -1.67 11.72
CA GLY A 53 -4.37 -1.64 13.10
C GLY A 53 -5.60 -2.51 13.26
N ALA A 54 -6.59 -2.05 14.03
CA ALA A 54 -7.87 -2.75 14.22
C ALA A 54 -8.82 -2.64 13.01
N ASP A 55 -8.42 -1.94 11.95
CA ASP A 55 -9.26 -1.71 10.77
C ASP A 55 -9.16 -2.89 9.79
N GLU A 56 -10.07 -3.86 9.95
CA GLU A 56 -10.16 -5.01 9.06
C GLU A 56 -10.54 -4.62 7.62
N PHE A 57 -11.29 -3.53 7.43
CA PHE A 57 -11.72 -3.08 6.11
C PHE A 57 -10.54 -2.65 5.24
N TYR A 58 -9.63 -1.82 5.78
CA TYR A 58 -8.44 -1.44 5.02
C TYR A 58 -7.45 -2.59 4.82
N THR A 59 -7.41 -3.54 5.77
CA THR A 59 -6.63 -4.77 5.59
C THR A 59 -7.13 -5.58 4.40
N GLU A 60 -8.45 -5.81 4.31
CA GLU A 60 -9.06 -6.52 3.18
C GLU A 60 -8.87 -5.75 1.87
N LEU A 61 -9.00 -4.42 1.90
CA LEU A 61 -8.79 -3.59 0.71
C LEU A 61 -7.34 -3.70 0.20
N ALA A 62 -6.36 -3.71 1.10
CA ALA A 62 -4.96 -3.89 0.74
C ALA A 62 -4.70 -5.29 0.15
N GLU A 63 -5.26 -6.35 0.72
CA GLU A 63 -5.16 -7.71 0.20
C GLU A 63 -5.73 -7.84 -1.22
N ARG A 64 -6.81 -7.11 -1.52
CA ARG A 64 -7.38 -7.04 -2.87
C ARG A 64 -6.53 -6.20 -3.83
N ALA A 65 -5.85 -5.17 -3.33
CA ALA A 65 -5.03 -4.27 -4.14
C ALA A 65 -3.66 -4.86 -4.51
N ILE A 66 -3.00 -5.60 -3.60
CA ILE A 66 -1.65 -6.14 -3.81
C ILE A 66 -1.54 -7.01 -5.08
N PRO A 67 -2.45 -7.96 -5.37
CA PRO A 67 -2.44 -8.71 -6.62
C PRO A 67 -2.56 -7.83 -7.87
N LEU A 68 -3.28 -6.71 -7.79
CA LEU A 68 -3.42 -5.77 -8.92
C LEU A 68 -2.12 -5.03 -9.19
N TRP A 69 -1.37 -4.66 -8.15
CA TRP A 69 -0.04 -4.08 -8.32
C TRP A 69 0.93 -5.03 -9.03
N ARG A 70 0.93 -6.33 -8.66
CA ARG A 70 1.69 -7.37 -9.36
C ARG A 70 1.28 -7.47 -10.83
N LYS A 71 -0.03 -7.50 -11.09
CA LYS A 71 -0.57 -7.55 -12.44
C LYS A 71 -0.15 -6.34 -13.29
N TRP A 72 -0.08 -5.14 -12.71
CA TRP A 72 0.38 -3.96 -13.44
C TRP A 72 1.86 -4.01 -13.80
N ASN A 73 2.72 -4.65 -13.00
CA ASN A 73 4.10 -4.90 -13.41
C ASN A 73 4.14 -5.73 -14.70
N GLU A 74 3.31 -6.78 -14.79
CA GLU A 74 3.19 -7.63 -15.98
C GLU A 74 2.61 -6.84 -17.17
N GLU A 75 1.51 -6.11 -16.97
CA GLU A 75 0.82 -5.35 -18.02
C GLU A 75 1.68 -4.22 -18.60
N PHE A 76 2.50 -3.55 -17.79
CA PHE A 76 3.37 -2.47 -18.24
C PHE A 76 4.74 -2.95 -18.73
N GLY A 77 5.10 -4.22 -18.47
CA GLY A 77 6.42 -4.75 -18.81
C GLY A 77 7.58 -4.08 -18.06
N ILE A 78 7.29 -3.41 -16.95
CA ILE A 78 8.26 -2.74 -16.08
C ILE A 78 7.91 -2.99 -14.62
N GLU A 79 8.92 -3.17 -13.77
CA GLU A 79 8.72 -3.39 -12.34
C GLU A 79 8.53 -2.03 -11.64
N LEU A 80 7.30 -1.73 -11.24
CA LEU A 80 6.94 -0.52 -10.46
C LEU A 80 6.61 -0.85 -9.01
N TYR A 81 5.96 -1.99 -8.78
CA TYR A 81 5.70 -2.51 -7.44
C TYR A 81 6.80 -3.48 -7.03
N HIS A 82 7.62 -3.07 -6.08
CA HIS A 82 8.67 -3.89 -5.49
C HIS A 82 8.21 -4.46 -4.14
N GLU A 83 8.16 -5.78 -4.01
CA GLU A 83 7.71 -6.47 -2.80
C GLU A 83 8.82 -6.59 -1.74
N VAL A 84 9.27 -5.43 -1.25
CA VAL A 84 10.36 -5.32 -0.26
C VAL A 84 9.89 -5.47 1.19
N ALA A 85 8.63 -5.86 1.40
CA ALA A 85 7.94 -5.93 2.69
C ALA A 85 7.89 -4.59 3.46
N VAL A 86 7.29 -4.60 4.65
CA VAL A 86 7.24 -3.47 5.57
C VAL A 86 7.60 -3.96 6.97
N MET A 87 8.38 -3.16 7.69
CA MET A 87 8.80 -3.44 9.06
C MET A 87 8.31 -2.33 9.99
N PHE A 88 7.68 -2.73 11.09
CA PHE A 88 7.32 -1.82 12.19
C PHE A 88 8.33 -2.00 13.32
N VAL A 89 8.91 -0.89 13.79
CA VAL A 89 9.90 -0.89 14.86
C VAL A 89 9.41 -0.03 16.01
N ARG A 90 9.62 -0.52 17.23
CA ARG A 90 9.20 0.16 18.45
C ARG A 90 10.21 -0.01 19.58
N ARG A 91 10.26 0.99 20.45
CA ARG A 91 11.09 0.98 21.67
C ARG A 91 10.50 0.14 22.81
N ARG A 92 9.17 0.02 22.88
CA ARG A 92 8.45 -0.74 23.92
C ARG A 92 7.68 -1.89 23.31
N GLU A 93 7.51 -2.95 24.09
CA GLU A 93 6.64 -4.08 23.74
C GLU A 93 5.25 -3.61 23.32
N MET A 94 4.70 -4.27 22.30
CA MET A 94 3.35 -4.04 21.81
C MET A 94 2.32 -4.56 22.81
N LYS A 95 1.29 -3.76 23.08
CA LYS A 95 0.18 -4.06 23.98
C LYS A 95 -1.13 -4.09 23.18
N PRO A 96 -2.18 -4.76 23.68
CA PRO A 96 -3.53 -4.60 23.14
C PRO A 96 -3.89 -3.13 22.93
N SER A 97 -4.62 -2.86 21.87
CA SER A 97 -4.96 -1.51 21.37
C SER A 97 -3.82 -0.71 20.72
N ASP A 98 -2.57 -1.18 20.77
CA ASP A 98 -1.51 -0.58 19.96
C ASP A 98 -1.70 -0.95 18.47
N PHE A 99 -1.37 -0.03 17.57
CA PHE A 99 -1.51 -0.21 16.12
C PHE A 99 -0.84 -1.51 15.61
N GLU A 100 0.40 -1.79 16.01
CA GLU A 100 1.14 -2.97 15.57
C GLU A 100 0.59 -4.26 16.16
N TYR A 101 0.07 -4.21 17.40
CA TYR A 101 -0.55 -5.36 18.04
C TYR A 101 -1.81 -5.77 17.29
N GLU A 102 -2.72 -4.82 17.05
CA GLU A 102 -3.97 -5.09 16.35
C GLU A 102 -3.71 -5.53 14.90
N SER A 103 -2.77 -4.86 14.21
CA SER A 103 -2.33 -5.28 12.88
C SER A 103 -1.82 -6.71 12.88
N PHE A 104 -0.98 -7.08 13.86
CA PHE A 104 -0.43 -8.43 13.98
C PHE A 104 -1.53 -9.46 14.19
N LYS A 105 -2.47 -9.23 15.11
CA LYS A 105 -3.57 -10.17 15.39
C LYS A 105 -4.47 -10.39 14.18
N ILE A 106 -4.82 -9.31 13.45
CA ILE A 106 -5.65 -9.41 12.24
C ILE A 106 -4.89 -10.15 11.13
N LEU A 107 -3.64 -9.76 10.84
CA LEU A 107 -2.87 -10.39 9.77
C LEU A 107 -2.56 -11.87 10.08
N GLU A 108 -2.28 -12.22 11.34
CA GLU A 108 -2.12 -13.61 11.80
C GLU A 108 -3.40 -14.42 11.56
N LYS A 109 -4.56 -13.89 11.98
CA LYS A 109 -5.88 -14.51 11.76
C LYS A 109 -6.19 -14.70 10.27
N ARG A 110 -5.70 -13.80 9.41
CA ARG A 110 -5.88 -13.85 7.94
C ARG A 110 -4.82 -14.69 7.22
N GLY A 111 -3.89 -15.31 7.94
CA GLY A 111 -2.91 -16.26 7.38
C GLY A 111 -1.69 -15.61 6.72
N HIS A 112 -1.43 -14.32 6.97
CA HIS A 112 -0.22 -13.68 6.47
C HIS A 112 1.03 -14.22 7.17
N LYS A 113 2.12 -14.34 6.41
CA LYS A 113 3.44 -14.66 6.97
C LYS A 113 4.02 -13.41 7.62
N ILE A 114 4.04 -13.40 8.96
CA ILE A 114 4.59 -12.30 9.75
C ILE A 114 5.76 -12.83 10.57
N GLU A 115 6.85 -12.07 10.58
CA GLU A 115 8.01 -12.39 11.41
C GLU A 115 8.11 -11.39 12.55
N ARG A 116 8.18 -11.90 13.78
CA ARG A 116 8.41 -11.11 14.98
C ARG A 116 9.88 -11.22 15.36
N MET A 117 10.51 -10.07 15.61
CA MET A 117 11.90 -10.00 16.04
C MET A 117 12.01 -9.15 17.30
N ASN A 118 12.96 -9.51 18.16
CA ASN A 118 13.47 -8.61 19.19
C ASN A 118 14.68 -7.82 18.65
N SER A 119 15.22 -6.91 19.45
CA SER A 119 16.32 -6.03 19.03
C SER A 119 17.56 -6.80 18.56
N ALA A 120 17.92 -7.91 19.23
CA ALA A 120 19.07 -8.73 18.84
C ALA A 120 18.87 -9.40 17.48
N GLY A 121 17.68 -9.97 17.23
CA GLY A 121 17.34 -10.58 15.95
C GLY A 121 17.27 -9.56 14.81
N LEU A 122 16.70 -8.39 15.09
CA LEU A 122 16.64 -7.27 14.14
C LEU A 122 18.06 -6.86 13.71
N TRP A 123 18.96 -6.59 14.66
CA TRP A 123 20.30 -6.11 14.36
C TRP A 123 21.14 -7.17 13.62
N LYS A 124 20.99 -8.46 13.98
CA LYS A 124 21.64 -9.54 13.25
C LYS A 124 21.23 -9.60 11.77
N ARG A 125 19.96 -9.33 11.47
CA ARG A 125 19.42 -9.39 10.09
C ARG A 125 19.60 -8.08 9.33
N PHE A 126 19.47 -6.96 10.01
CA PHE A 126 19.54 -5.60 9.46
C PHE A 126 20.57 -4.78 10.26
N PRO A 127 21.88 -5.03 10.07
CA PRO A 127 22.94 -4.43 10.89
C PRO A 127 23.05 -2.91 10.77
N ALA A 128 22.46 -2.32 9.72
CA ALA A 128 22.36 -0.87 9.55
C ALA A 128 21.37 -0.20 10.53
N TRP A 129 20.48 -0.98 11.17
CA TRP A 129 19.55 -0.48 12.19
C TRP A 129 20.18 -0.64 13.57
N ASN A 130 20.58 0.47 14.19
CA ASN A 130 21.16 0.46 15.53
C ASN A 130 20.04 0.27 16.58
N PRO A 131 20.06 -0.81 17.38
CA PRO A 131 19.03 -1.07 18.39
C PRO A 131 19.19 -0.23 19.68
N GLU A 132 20.31 0.47 19.85
CA GLU A 132 20.64 1.19 21.09
C GLU A 132 20.20 2.67 21.11
N PHE A 133 19.66 3.20 20.01
CA PHE A 133 19.16 4.59 19.91
C PHE A 133 17.73 4.67 19.35
#